data_AF-A0A6A4GEJ9-F1
#
_entry.id   AF-A0A6A4GEJ9-F1
#
_cell.length_a   1.000
_cell.length_b   1.000
_cell.length_c   1.000
_cell.angle_alpha   90.00
_cell.angle_beta   90.00
_cell.angle_gamma   90.00
#
_symmetry.space_group_name_H-M   'P 1'
#
loop_
_entity.id
_entity.type
_entity.pdbx_description
1 polymer ?
#
loop_
_entity_poly.entity_id
_entity_poly.type
_entity_poly.pdbx_seq_one_letter_code
_entity_poly.pdbx_strand_id
1 'polypeptide(L)'
;KHCRPVHCRIMPVPTTLPEEFRVICHFPTDPLEGISQLNPVPPPYTPTGCYTQECKEIIDRIHDQSFLWPEEMKAVHHLIMLQEHASMWNEMEKGQFKHEYFPPVVMPVIEHIPWRVPVLLIPHSSLPGKVTS
;
A
#
# COMPACT_ATOMS: atom_id res chain seq x y z
N LYS A 1 31.72 -0.59 -11.50
CA LYS A 1 30.59 -1.32 -10.89
C LYS A 1 31.03 -1.76 -9.49
N HIS A 2 30.48 -1.16 -8.44
CA HIS A 2 30.85 -1.48 -7.06
C HIS A 2 29.95 -2.64 -6.59
N CYS A 3 30.49 -3.87 -6.61
CA CYS A 3 29.77 -5.01 -6.03
C CYS A 3 29.88 -4.95 -4.52
N ARG A 4 28.74 -4.87 -3.81
CA ARG A 4 28.72 -5.10 -2.37
C ARG A 4 29.19 -6.53 -2.10
N PRO A 5 30.16 -6.73 -1.20
CA PRO A 5 30.68 -8.05 -0.93
C PRO A 5 29.57 -8.95 -0.36
N VAL A 6 29.59 -10.24 -0.74
CA VAL A 6 28.49 -11.20 -0.46
C VAL A 6 28.17 -11.30 1.03
N HIS A 7 29.15 -11.10 1.91
CA HIS A 7 28.97 -11.10 3.37
C HIS A 7 28.19 -9.89 3.91
N CYS A 8 28.02 -8.82 3.13
CA CYS A 8 27.18 -7.67 3.48
C CYS A 8 25.77 -7.79 2.87
N ARG A 9 25.45 -8.91 2.22
CA ARG A 9 24.14 -9.12 1.60
C ARG A 9 23.17 -9.64 2.66
N ILE A 10 22.31 -8.75 3.15
CA ILE A 10 21.18 -9.13 3.99
C ILE A 10 20.18 -9.86 3.09
N MET A 11 20.02 -11.15 3.33
CA MET A 11 19.01 -11.98 2.68
C MET A 11 17.80 -12.05 3.62
N PRO A 12 16.57 -11.76 3.14
CA PRO A 12 15.38 -12.01 3.93
C PRO A 12 15.31 -13.51 4.24
N VAL A 13 15.05 -13.86 5.50
CA VAL A 13 14.83 -15.25 5.89
C VAL A 13 13.53 -15.72 5.23
N PRO A 14 13.55 -16.78 4.41
CA PRO A 14 12.36 -17.28 3.74
C PRO A 14 11.50 -18.02 4.75
N THR A 15 10.72 -17.26 5.52
CA THR A 15 9.72 -17.80 6.46
C THR A 15 8.34 -17.51 5.87
N THR A 16 7.41 -18.46 5.96
CA THR A 16 6.03 -18.22 5.54
C THR A 16 5.31 -17.39 6.60
N LEU A 17 4.58 -16.34 6.18
CA LEU A 17 3.70 -15.61 7.07
C LEU A 17 2.66 -16.59 7.64
N PRO A 18 2.58 -16.76 8.97
CA PRO A 18 1.60 -17.67 9.56
C PRO A 18 0.18 -17.25 9.18
N GLU A 19 -0.72 -18.23 9.02
CA GLU A 19 -2.08 -18.01 8.54
C GLU A 19 -2.84 -16.98 9.38
N GLU A 20 -2.63 -16.98 10.70
CA GLU A 20 -3.23 -16.06 11.66
C GLU A 20 -2.87 -14.58 11.43
N PHE A 21 -1.80 -14.27 10.70
CA PHE A 21 -1.39 -12.91 10.35
C PHE A 21 -1.75 -12.53 8.91
N ARG A 22 -2.41 -13.41 8.15
CA ARG A 22 -2.86 -13.07 6.80
C ARG A 22 -4.05 -12.11 6.89
N VAL A 23 -4.00 -11.06 6.06
CA VAL A 23 -5.15 -10.17 5.88
C VAL A 23 -6.17 -10.90 5.02
N ILE A 24 -7.33 -11.21 5.61
CA ILE A 24 -8.47 -11.81 4.92
C ILE A 24 -9.44 -10.69 4.55
N CYS A 25 -9.86 -10.65 3.28
CA CYS A 25 -10.90 -9.73 2.82
C CYS A 25 -12.26 -10.42 2.96
N HIS A 26 -13.18 -9.78 3.67
CA HIS A 26 -14.56 -10.24 3.80
C HIS A 26 -15.50 -9.43 2.89
N PHE A 27 -16.53 -10.10 2.37
CA PHE A 27 -17.60 -9.49 1.58
C PHE A 27 -18.93 -9.65 2.33
N PRO A 28 -19.18 -8.82 3.37
CA PRO A 28 -20.39 -8.91 4.18
C PRO A 28 -21.68 -8.57 3.39
N THR A 29 -21.55 -7.85 2.28
CA THR A 29 -22.63 -7.44 1.38
C THR A 29 -22.21 -7.70 -0.07
N ASP A 30 -23.18 -7.86 -0.98
CA ASP A 30 -22.90 -7.96 -2.42
C ASP A 30 -22.22 -6.67 -2.90
N PRO A 31 -20.98 -6.75 -3.42
CA PRO A 31 -20.24 -5.57 -3.88
C PRO A 31 -20.89 -4.90 -5.11
N LEU A 32 -21.83 -5.55 -5.77
CA LEU A 32 -22.56 -4.99 -6.92
C LEU A 32 -23.89 -4.35 -6.53
N GLU A 33 -24.31 -4.49 -5.27
CA GLU A 33 -25.56 -3.94 -4.78
C GLU A 33 -25.50 -2.40 -4.80
N GLY A 34 -26.51 -1.78 -5.44
CA GLY A 34 -26.61 -0.33 -5.49
C GLY A 34 -25.70 0.37 -6.51
N ILE A 35 -25.00 -0.37 -7.39
CA ILE A 35 -24.25 0.25 -8.50
C ILE A 35 -25.23 0.96 -9.44
N SER A 36 -25.00 2.26 -9.65
CA SER A 36 -25.76 3.07 -10.61
C SER A 36 -25.63 2.52 -12.02
N GLN A 37 -26.75 2.38 -12.72
CA GLN A 37 -26.76 1.98 -14.13
C GLN A 37 -26.22 3.09 -15.02
N LEU A 38 -25.35 2.75 -15.96
CA LEU A 38 -24.86 3.69 -16.97
C LEU A 38 -25.93 3.92 -18.03
N ASN A 39 -26.16 5.19 -18.36
CA ASN A 39 -26.98 5.56 -19.51
C ASN A 39 -26.19 5.26 -20.80
N PRO A 40 -26.74 4.49 -21.76
CA PRO A 40 -26.09 4.23 -23.05
C PRO A 40 -25.82 5.51 -23.86
N VAL A 41 -26.56 6.59 -23.59
CA VAL A 41 -26.32 7.92 -24.14
C VAL A 41 -25.94 8.85 -22.97
N PRO A 42 -24.66 8.93 -22.60
CA PRO A 42 -24.24 9.70 -21.45
C PRO A 42 -24.55 11.20 -21.63
N PRO A 43 -25.06 11.88 -20.58
CA PRO A 43 -25.25 13.32 -20.60
C PRO A 43 -23.93 14.06 -20.82
N PRO A 44 -23.96 15.32 -21.27
CA PRO A 44 -22.76 16.14 -21.33
C PRO A 44 -22.16 16.29 -19.93
N TYR A 45 -20.83 16.40 -19.89
CA TYR A 45 -20.11 16.60 -18.64
C TYR A 45 -20.59 17.88 -17.93
N THR A 46 -20.86 17.74 -16.63
CA THR A 46 -21.13 18.84 -15.71
C THR A 46 -20.32 18.62 -14.44
N PRO A 47 -19.57 19.63 -13.95
CA PRO A 47 -18.83 19.50 -12.69
C PRO A 47 -19.76 19.05 -11.56
N THR A 48 -19.39 17.95 -10.90
CA THR A 48 -20.09 17.44 -9.72
C THR A 48 -19.26 17.77 -8.48
N GLY A 49 -19.80 17.63 -7.27
CA GLY A 49 -19.19 18.10 -6.03
C GLY A 49 -17.71 17.72 -5.89
N CYS A 50 -17.37 16.45 -6.08
CA CYS A 50 -15.98 15.98 -6.04
C CYS A 50 -15.31 15.89 -7.42
N TYR A 51 -16.09 15.85 -8.52
CA TYR A 51 -15.54 15.69 -9.87
C TYR A 51 -15.47 17.03 -10.62
N THR A 52 -14.38 17.75 -10.40
CA THR A 52 -14.12 19.08 -10.99
C THR A 52 -13.55 19.00 -12.41
N GLN A 53 -13.46 20.14 -13.08
CA GLN A 53 -12.88 20.26 -14.42
C GLN A 53 -11.41 19.81 -14.45
N GLU A 54 -10.64 20.13 -13.41
CA GLU A 54 -9.25 19.67 -13.27
C GLU A 54 -9.16 18.14 -13.18
N CYS A 55 -10.07 17.51 -12.43
CA CYS A 55 -10.16 16.05 -12.35
C CYS A 55 -10.48 15.43 -13.71
N LYS A 56 -11.37 16.06 -14.47
CA LYS A 56 -11.67 15.65 -15.85
C LYS A 56 -10.43 15.69 -16.74
N GLU A 57 -9.67 16.78 -16.68
CA GLU A 57 -8.44 16.96 -17.47
C GLU A 57 -7.35 15.94 -17.11
N ILE A 58 -7.26 15.54 -15.83
CA ILE A 58 -6.37 14.45 -15.40
C ILE A 58 -6.76 13.13 -16.09
N ILE A 59 -8.06 12.81 -16.10
CA ILE A 59 -8.57 11.60 -16.77
C ILE A 59 -8.32 11.68 -18.28
N ASP A 60 -8.60 12.83 -18.91
CA ASP A 60 -8.30 13.06 -20.33
C ASP A 60 -6.83 12.80 -20.64
N ARG A 61 -5.92 13.33 -19.83
CA ARG A 61 -4.47 13.16 -20.01
C ARG A 61 -4.02 11.70 -19.81
N ILE A 62 -4.62 10.97 -18.87
CA ILE A 62 -4.29 9.54 -18.64
C ILE A 62 -4.70 8.69 -19.84
N HIS A 63 -5.81 9.05 -20.50
CA HIS A 63 -6.38 8.30 -21.63
C HIS A 63 -6.03 8.88 -23.01
N ASP A 64 -5.09 9.83 -23.08
CA ASP A 64 -4.64 10.51 -24.31
C ASP A 64 -4.05 9.53 -25.36
N GLN A 65 -3.67 8.31 -24.97
CA GLN A 65 -3.02 7.31 -25.83
C GLN A 65 -3.98 6.50 -26.75
N SER A 66 -5.04 7.12 -27.25
CA SER A 66 -5.98 6.53 -28.25
C SER A 66 -6.63 5.19 -27.85
N PHE A 67 -6.59 4.82 -26.57
CA PHE A 67 -7.18 3.56 -26.10
C PHE A 67 -8.71 3.60 -26.13
N LEU A 68 -9.30 4.75 -25.73
CA LEU A 68 -10.74 4.98 -25.69
C LEU A 68 -11.19 5.85 -26.84
N TRP A 69 -12.36 5.55 -27.38
CA TRP A 69 -13.02 6.38 -28.38
C TRP A 69 -13.63 7.63 -27.70
N PRO A 70 -13.86 8.74 -28.42
CA PRO A 70 -14.45 9.94 -27.84
C PRO A 70 -15.80 9.67 -27.15
N GLU A 71 -16.59 8.74 -27.68
CA GLU A 71 -17.87 8.30 -27.10
C GLU A 71 -17.67 7.48 -25.81
N GLU A 72 -16.68 6.59 -25.78
CA GLU A 72 -16.35 5.81 -24.59
C GLU A 72 -15.83 6.71 -23.47
N MET A 73 -15.06 7.75 -23.83
CA MET A 73 -14.57 8.73 -22.88
C MET A 73 -15.71 9.50 -22.19
N LYS A 74 -16.78 9.82 -22.94
CA LYS A 74 -18.00 10.40 -22.34
C LYS A 74 -18.66 9.43 -21.35
N ALA A 75 -18.67 8.14 -21.66
CA ALA A 75 -19.20 7.13 -20.75
C ALA A 75 -18.35 7.01 -19.47
N VAL A 76 -17.02 7.10 -19.58
CA VAL A 76 -16.11 7.15 -18.43
C VAL A 76 -16.37 8.38 -17.56
N HIS A 77 -16.47 9.57 -18.14
CA HIS A 77 -16.82 10.77 -17.37
C HIS A 77 -18.17 10.62 -16.66
N HIS A 78 -19.17 10.05 -17.33
CA HIS A 78 -20.47 9.80 -16.74
C HIS A 78 -20.42 8.80 -15.58
N LEU A 79 -19.63 7.72 -15.71
CA LEU A 79 -19.40 6.77 -14.63
C LEU A 79 -18.80 7.46 -13.40
N ILE A 80 -17.77 8.28 -13.60
CA ILE A 80 -17.08 8.98 -12.51
C ILE A 80 -18.02 10.01 -11.86
N MET A 81 -18.84 10.72 -12.64
CA MET A 81 -19.87 11.62 -12.10
C MET A 81 -20.88 10.89 -11.22
N LEU A 82 -21.37 9.72 -11.64
CA LEU A 82 -22.29 8.89 -10.85
C LEU A 82 -21.64 8.32 -9.58
N GLN A 83 -20.32 8.15 -9.59
CA GLN A 83 -19.52 7.59 -8.51
C GLN A 83 -18.63 8.64 -7.84
N GLU A 84 -19.08 9.90 -7.78
CA GLU A 84 -18.22 11.01 -7.34
C GLU A 84 -17.64 10.81 -5.93
N HIS A 85 -18.39 10.17 -5.03
CA HIS A 85 -17.96 9.88 -3.66
C HIS A 85 -17.07 8.64 -3.53
N ALA A 86 -16.94 7.83 -4.59
CA ALA A 86 -16.05 6.67 -4.61
C ALA A 86 -14.63 7.04 -5.06
N SER A 87 -14.47 8.16 -5.77
CA SER A 87 -13.19 8.65 -6.26
C SER A 87 -12.54 9.56 -5.23
N MET A 88 -11.21 9.49 -5.11
CA MET A 88 -10.43 10.35 -4.22
C MET A 88 -9.41 11.09 -5.07
N TRP A 89 -9.56 12.41 -5.20
CA TRP A 89 -8.68 13.25 -6.03
C TRP A 89 -7.55 13.88 -5.20
N ASN A 90 -7.79 14.03 -3.90
CA ASN A 90 -6.82 14.56 -2.94
C ASN A 90 -6.53 13.56 -1.80
N GLU A 91 -5.36 13.68 -1.18
CA GLU A 91 -4.99 12.83 -0.03
C GLU A 91 -5.95 13.01 1.16
N MET A 92 -6.53 14.21 1.31
CA MET A 92 -7.50 14.52 2.37
C MET A 92 -8.84 13.79 2.18
N GLU A 93 -9.16 13.39 0.95
CA GLU A 93 -10.35 12.62 0.61
C GLU A 93 -10.13 11.12 0.78
N LYS A 94 -8.91 10.70 1.16
CA LYS A 94 -8.57 9.31 1.30
C LYS A 94 -9.36 8.66 2.43
N GLY A 95 -10.32 7.82 2.05
CA GLY A 95 -11.11 7.03 2.99
C GLY A 95 -10.30 5.94 3.67
N GLN A 96 -10.83 5.45 4.80
CA GLN A 96 -10.37 4.22 5.44
C GLN A 96 -11.32 3.07 5.09
N PHE A 97 -10.79 1.87 4.92
CA PHE A 97 -11.63 0.70 4.74
C PHE A 97 -12.43 0.41 6.02
N LYS A 98 -13.68 -0.04 5.84
CA LYS A 98 -14.51 -0.48 6.97
C LYS A 98 -13.92 -1.76 7.58
N HIS A 99 -13.93 -1.84 8.92
CA HIS A 99 -13.42 -3.00 9.66
C HIS A 99 -14.16 -4.30 9.34
N GLU A 100 -15.41 -4.22 8.88
CA GLU A 100 -16.21 -5.38 8.45
C GLU A 100 -15.63 -6.07 7.21
N TYR A 101 -14.97 -5.31 6.32
CA TYR A 101 -14.35 -5.84 5.11
C TYR A 101 -12.90 -6.22 5.38
N PHE A 102 -12.19 -5.40 6.16
CA PHE A 102 -10.78 -5.60 6.50
C PHE A 102 -10.59 -5.54 8.02
N PRO A 103 -10.47 -6.70 8.69
CA PRO A 103 -10.19 -6.72 10.11
C PRO A 103 -8.81 -6.08 10.38
N PRO A 104 -8.57 -5.57 11.61
CA PRO A 104 -7.30 -4.96 11.95
C PRO A 104 -6.11 -5.88 11.66
N VAL A 105 -5.06 -5.33 11.03
CA VAL A 105 -3.84 -6.08 10.75
C VAL A 105 -3.15 -6.42 12.06
N VAL A 106 -2.86 -7.70 12.27
CA VAL A 106 -2.03 -8.17 13.38
C VAL A 106 -0.59 -8.25 12.89
N MET A 107 0.31 -7.49 13.50
CA MET A 107 1.73 -7.55 13.20
C MET A 107 2.38 -8.68 14.02
N PRO A 108 3.02 -9.68 13.39
CA PRO A 108 3.70 -10.72 14.14
C PRO A 108 4.86 -10.11 14.93
N VAL A 109 4.85 -10.29 16.24
CA VAL A 109 5.97 -9.92 17.12
C VAL A 109 6.85 -11.15 17.29
N ILE A 110 8.04 -11.13 16.70
CA ILE A 110 9.05 -12.16 16.91
C ILE A 110 9.82 -11.79 18.18
N GLU A 111 9.92 -12.73 19.12
CA GLU A 111 10.73 -12.54 20.33
C GLU A 111 12.18 -12.22 19.93
N HIS A 112 12.68 -11.08 20.39
CA HIS A 112 14.04 -10.65 20.10
C HIS A 112 15.03 -11.47 20.93
N ILE A 113 15.88 -12.26 20.27
CA ILE A 113 16.99 -12.95 20.94
C ILE A 113 18.12 -11.93 21.14
N PRO A 114 18.46 -11.53 22.37
CA PRO A 114 19.57 -10.62 22.61
C PRO A 114 20.86 -11.25 22.13
N TRP A 115 21.62 -10.50 21.33
CA TRP A 115 22.92 -10.95 20.83
C TRP A 115 23.86 -11.16 22.03
N ARG A 116 24.14 -12.43 22.38
CA ARG A 116 25.09 -12.76 23.43
C ARG A 116 26.49 -12.67 22.84
N VAL A 117 27.22 -11.60 23.16
CA VAL A 117 28.68 -11.57 22.96
C VAL A 117 29.28 -12.59 23.95
N PRO A 118 29.97 -13.65 23.50
CA PRO A 118 30.70 -14.52 24.41
C PRO A 118 31.73 -13.67 25.17
N VAL A 119 31.87 -13.89 26.49
CA VAL A 119 32.89 -13.21 27.29
C VAL A 119 34.24 -13.56 26.69
N LEU A 120 34.85 -12.61 25.98
CA LEU A 120 36.20 -12.77 25.48
C LEU A 120 37.12 -12.85 26.70
N LEU A 121 37.89 -13.93 26.80
CA LEU A 121 38.93 -14.02 27.81
C LEU A 121 39.93 -12.90 27.55
N ILE A 122 40.09 -12.01 28.52
CA ILE A 122 41.10 -10.95 28.46
C ILE A 122 42.47 -11.65 28.38
N PRO A 123 43.29 -11.39 27.34
CA PRO A 123 44.57 -12.05 27.20
C PRO A 123 45.48 -11.69 28.38
N HIS A 124 46.14 -12.70 28.93
CA HIS A 124 46.94 -12.63 30.17
C HIS A 124 48.06 -11.57 30.14
N SER A 125 48.47 -11.11 28.95
CA SER A 125 49.48 -10.06 28.75
C SER A 125 49.00 -8.65 29.07
N SER A 126 47.70 -8.45 29.31
CA SER A 126 47.10 -7.14 29.62
C SER A 126 46.77 -6.93 31.11
N LEU A 127 47.15 -7.88 31.97
CA LEU A 127 47.12 -7.66 33.42
C LEU A 127 48.32 -6.78 33.83
N PRO A 128 48.11 -5.66 34.55
CA PRO A 128 49.22 -4.84 35.01
C PRO A 128 50.12 -5.69 35.91
N GLY A 129 51.39 -5.81 35.53
CA GLY A 129 52.40 -6.57 36.27
C GLY A 129 52.43 -6.12 37.72
N LYS A 130 52.31 -7.07 38.65
CA LYS A 130 52.47 -6.82 40.08
C LYS A 130 53.88 -6.25 40.30
N VAL A 131 53.97 -4.99 40.72
CA VAL A 131 55.18 -4.41 41.27
C VAL A 131 55.41 -5.08 42.62
N THR A 132 56.29 -6.08 42.66
CA THR A 132 56.86 -6.58 43.92
C THR A 132 57.87 -5.55 44.41
N SER A 133 57.57 -4.99 45.59
CA SER A 133 58.43 -4.07 46.35
C SER A 133 59.65 -4.76 46.95
#